data_AF-A0A6H2Y5Z6-F1
#
_entry.id   AF-A0A6H2Y5Z6-F1
#
_cell.length_a   1.000
_cell.length_b   1.000
_cell.length_c   1.000
_cell.angle_alpha   90.00
_cell.angle_beta   90.00
_cell.angle_gamma   90.00
#
_symmetry.space_group_name_H-M   'P 1'
#
loop_
_entity.id
_entity.type
_entity.pdbx_description
1 polymer ?
#
loop_
_entity_poly.entity_id
_entity_poly.type
_entity_poly.pdbx_seq_one_letter_code
_entity_poly.pdbx_strand_id
1 'polypeptide(L)'
;RSDYQYNRYDSGNGNVQSDFWLPQTYLFRPLPSLRSKLTLGQTYLSSAIFDSFRFVGITLASDERMLPSSLQGYAPQISGIANSNAQVTVSQNGRVLYQTRVSPGPFILPDLSQNISGNLDVSVRESDGTVHTWQVNTASVPFMARQGQVRYKVAAGRPLYGGRHNNNTVSPDFMMGEATWGAFNNTSLYGGVIASTGDYQALALGAAQNMGILGAISADVTRSEAQLPSAHTPRQTGYSYRINYTKTFDSTGSTLAFVGYRFSDRHFISLQEYLARSGYGGDYLQDEKQSYSVSWSQYLEALSMSASLSLSRISYWNTDGSNNWTLSVSKSADIGAVHGVNLSLSLSRNQTAYSLTQNQVWLSVSVPWGDSRQVSYSMQKDNRGSMQQTLNYSDFHSPDTTWNISAGHSQYDSGSSNSFSGNIQSRLPYGQAGADFTLQPGQYRSLGLNW
;
A
#
# COMPACT_ATOMS: atom_id res chain seq x y z
N ARG A 1 -22.61 9.02 4.78
CA ARG A 1 -21.38 9.38 4.03
C ARG A 1 -21.29 8.46 2.83
N SER A 2 -20.99 9.01 1.66
CA SER A 2 -20.75 8.23 0.45
C SER A 2 -19.48 8.76 -0.20
N ASP A 3 -18.62 7.85 -0.65
CA ASP A 3 -17.45 8.17 -1.44
C ASP A 3 -17.85 8.03 -2.92
N TYR A 4 -17.42 8.94 -3.78
CA TYR A 4 -17.68 8.90 -5.22
C TYR A 4 -16.36 8.93 -6.00
N GLN A 5 -16.33 8.25 -7.14
CA GLN A 5 -15.20 8.26 -8.05
C GLN A 5 -15.68 8.44 -9.48
N TYR A 6 -15.05 9.36 -10.20
CA TYR A 6 -15.25 9.60 -11.62
C TYR A 6 -13.91 9.50 -12.33
N ASN A 7 -13.85 8.73 -13.41
CA ASN A 7 -12.68 8.63 -14.25
C ASN A 7 -13.07 8.80 -15.71
N ARG A 8 -12.30 9.60 -16.46
CA ARG A 8 -12.49 9.79 -17.89
C ARG A 8 -11.13 9.63 -18.58
N TYR A 9 -11.08 8.71 -19.53
CA TYR A 9 -9.92 8.44 -20.35
C TYR A 9 -10.26 8.67 -21.81
N ASP A 10 -9.41 9.41 -22.50
CA ASP A 10 -9.50 9.67 -23.94
C ASP A 10 -8.18 9.23 -24.58
N SER A 11 -8.25 8.26 -25.50
CA SER A 11 -7.07 7.75 -26.19
C SER A 11 -6.64 8.57 -27.40
N GLY A 12 -7.36 9.65 -27.75
CA GLY A 12 -7.09 10.47 -28.93
C GLY A 12 -7.48 9.83 -30.27
N ASN A 13 -7.81 8.53 -30.29
CA ASN A 13 -8.24 7.78 -31.48
C ASN A 13 -9.78 7.61 -31.56
N GLY A 14 -10.54 8.48 -30.89
CA GLY A 14 -12.01 8.44 -30.85
C GLY A 14 -12.63 7.49 -29.82
N ASN A 15 -11.81 6.74 -29.06
CA ASN A 15 -12.29 5.92 -27.95
C ASN A 15 -12.25 6.73 -26.64
N VAL A 16 -13.43 7.19 -26.21
CA VAL A 16 -13.62 7.83 -24.90
C VAL A 16 -14.26 6.83 -23.96
N GLN A 17 -13.60 6.57 -22.83
CA GLN A 17 -14.13 5.75 -21.75
C GLN A 17 -14.36 6.63 -20.53
N SER A 18 -15.61 6.75 -20.11
CA SER A 18 -15.98 7.45 -18.87
C SER A 18 -16.67 6.50 -17.91
N ASP A 19 -16.39 6.68 -16.64
CA ASP A 19 -16.78 5.75 -15.60
C ASP A 19 -17.10 6.50 -14.31
N PHE A 20 -18.23 6.17 -13.68
CA PHE A 20 -18.70 6.74 -12.43
C PHE A 20 -19.21 5.64 -11.50
N TRP A 21 -18.73 5.62 -10.25
CA TRP A 21 -19.24 4.69 -9.25
C TRP A 21 -19.15 5.25 -7.83
N LEU A 22 -19.96 4.65 -6.95
CA LEU A 22 -19.98 4.92 -5.52
C LEU A 22 -19.34 3.73 -4.77
N PRO A 23 -18.03 3.75 -4.51
CA PRO A 23 -17.33 2.62 -3.90
C PRO A 23 -17.77 2.31 -2.48
N GLN A 24 -18.31 3.27 -1.72
CA GLN A 24 -18.72 3.01 -0.35
C GLN A 24 -19.84 3.96 0.08
N THR A 25 -20.92 3.41 0.63
CA THR A 25 -22.00 4.18 1.24
C THR A 25 -22.32 3.61 2.61
N TYR A 26 -22.19 4.44 3.64
CA TYR A 26 -22.38 4.03 5.03
C TYR A 26 -22.86 5.18 5.92
N LEU A 27 -23.48 4.80 7.03
CA LEU A 27 -23.84 5.64 8.15
C LEU A 27 -22.94 5.27 9.32
N PHE A 28 -22.52 6.25 10.11
CA PHE A 28 -21.80 5.98 11.34
C PHE A 28 -22.32 6.85 12.47
N ARG A 29 -22.27 6.32 13.70
CA ARG A 29 -22.62 7.02 14.92
C ARG A 29 -21.53 6.77 15.97
N PRO A 30 -20.86 7.82 16.48
CA PRO A 30 -20.01 7.67 17.65
C PRO A 30 -20.87 7.38 18.89
N LEU A 31 -20.38 6.49 19.75
CA LEU A 31 -21.00 6.08 21.02
C LEU A 31 -19.99 6.35 22.15
N PRO A 32 -19.95 7.59 22.71
CA PRO A 32 -18.95 7.98 23.70
C PRO A 32 -18.97 7.15 24.98
N SER A 33 -20.16 6.71 25.42
CA SER A 33 -20.32 5.85 26.60
C SER A 33 -19.59 4.51 26.49
N LEU A 34 -19.43 4.01 25.27
CA LEU A 34 -18.72 2.76 24.95
C LEU A 34 -17.34 3.02 24.33
N ARG A 35 -16.92 4.29 24.18
CA ARG A 35 -15.71 4.70 23.44
C ARG A 35 -15.59 4.02 22.08
N SER A 36 -16.74 3.90 21.40
CA SER A 36 -16.88 3.06 20.21
C SER A 36 -17.57 3.80 19.08
N LYS A 37 -17.44 3.30 17.86
CA LYS A 37 -18.13 3.78 16.67
C LYS A 37 -18.97 2.66 16.08
N LEU A 38 -20.27 2.91 15.96
CA LEU A 38 -21.20 2.06 15.24
C LEU A 38 -21.21 2.48 13.76
N THR A 39 -21.04 1.55 12.85
CA THR A 39 -21.06 1.76 11.40
C THR A 39 -22.08 0.81 10.76
N LEU A 40 -22.89 1.32 9.86
CA LEU A 40 -23.96 0.61 9.15
C LEU A 40 -23.83 0.87 7.64
N GLY A 41 -23.91 -0.18 6.84
CA GLY A 41 -23.84 -0.07 5.37
C GLY A 41 -22.60 -0.76 4.81
N GLN A 42 -22.10 -0.27 3.68
CA GLN A 42 -20.95 -0.88 3.00
C GLN A 42 -19.66 -0.42 3.69
N THR A 43 -18.84 -1.37 4.13
CA THR A 43 -17.57 -1.10 4.80
C THR A 43 -16.56 -2.23 4.55
N TYR A 44 -15.35 -2.04 5.03
CA TYR A 44 -14.28 -3.04 5.04
C TYR A 44 -14.07 -3.56 6.45
N LEU A 45 -13.73 -4.86 6.55
CA LEU A 45 -13.26 -5.44 7.80
C LEU A 45 -11.81 -5.01 8.01
N SER A 46 -11.61 -3.88 8.68
CA SER A 46 -10.28 -3.53 9.18
C SER A 46 -10.05 -4.33 10.45
N SER A 47 -9.40 -5.49 10.38
CA SER A 47 -9.02 -6.32 11.54
C SER A 47 -7.51 -6.28 11.71
N ALA A 48 -7.06 -6.36 12.96
CA ALA A 48 -5.63 -6.51 13.24
C ALA A 48 -5.17 -7.96 13.12
N ILE A 49 -6.12 -8.91 13.19
CA ILE A 49 -5.86 -10.35 13.28
C ILE A 49 -6.18 -11.03 11.94
N PHE A 50 -7.37 -10.76 11.39
CA PHE A 50 -7.88 -11.36 10.17
C PHE A 50 -7.65 -10.48 8.94
N ASP A 51 -7.64 -11.12 7.78
CA ASP A 51 -7.49 -10.45 6.49
C ASP A 51 -8.71 -9.55 6.17
N SER A 52 -8.46 -8.42 5.52
CA SER A 52 -9.48 -7.43 5.20
C SER A 52 -10.32 -7.86 3.99
N PHE A 53 -11.64 -7.82 4.14
CA PHE A 53 -12.58 -8.02 3.04
C PHE A 53 -13.73 -7.02 3.14
N ARG A 54 -14.44 -6.84 2.02
CA ARG A 54 -15.55 -5.89 1.93
C ARG A 54 -16.87 -6.57 2.30
N PHE A 55 -17.74 -5.85 2.98
CA PHE A 55 -19.07 -6.34 3.33
C PHE A 55 -20.10 -5.22 3.46
N VAL A 56 -21.37 -5.59 3.45
CA VAL A 56 -22.49 -4.75 3.84
C VAL A 56 -23.08 -5.29 5.13
N GLY A 57 -23.17 -4.43 6.16
CA GLY A 57 -23.67 -4.87 7.45
C GLY A 57 -23.45 -3.86 8.55
N ILE A 58 -23.14 -4.39 9.74
CA ILE A 58 -22.99 -3.64 10.98
C ILE A 58 -21.58 -3.86 11.51
N THR A 59 -20.96 -2.80 12.02
CA THR A 59 -19.68 -2.87 12.74
C THR A 59 -19.74 -2.00 13.98
N LEU A 60 -19.38 -2.57 15.12
CA LEU A 60 -19.13 -1.84 16.36
C LEU A 60 -17.66 -2.03 16.71
N ALA A 61 -16.88 -0.96 16.73
CA ALA A 61 -15.47 -1.01 17.06
C ALA A 61 -15.08 0.09 18.05
N SER A 62 -14.18 -0.22 18.97
CA SER A 62 -13.52 0.78 19.81
C SER A 62 -12.73 1.77 18.93
N ASP A 63 -12.86 3.08 19.14
CA ASP A 63 -12.20 4.12 18.32
C ASP A 63 -11.12 4.87 19.11
N GLU A 64 -9.85 4.63 18.79
CA GLU A 64 -8.69 5.25 19.45
C GLU A 64 -8.52 6.73 19.11
N ARG A 65 -9.19 7.24 18.07
CA ARG A 65 -9.14 8.68 17.74
C ARG A 65 -9.91 9.54 18.74
N MET A 66 -10.61 8.91 19.70
CA MET A 66 -11.12 9.56 20.91
C MET A 66 -10.05 9.70 22.01
N LEU A 67 -8.83 9.18 21.79
CA LEU A 67 -7.66 9.33 22.66
C LEU A 67 -6.70 10.40 22.09
N PRO A 68 -5.80 10.99 22.92
CA PRO A 68 -4.86 12.02 22.49
C PRO A 68 -3.96 11.60 21.31
N SER A 69 -3.57 12.57 20.47
CA SER A 69 -2.88 12.39 19.17
C SER A 69 -1.58 11.58 19.19
N SER A 70 -0.93 11.43 20.35
CA SER A 70 0.30 10.63 20.53
C SER A 70 0.09 9.10 20.46
N LEU A 71 -1.10 8.64 20.04
CA LEU A 71 -1.53 7.23 20.01
C LEU A 71 -1.95 6.76 18.61
N GLN A 72 -1.63 7.52 17.56
CA GLN A 72 -1.98 7.18 16.18
C GLN A 72 -1.03 6.10 15.61
N GLY A 73 -1.58 5.17 14.82
CA GLY A 73 -0.90 4.00 14.30
C GLY A 73 0.03 4.27 13.11
N TYR A 74 0.64 3.21 12.57
CA TYR A 74 1.49 3.28 11.37
C TYR A 74 0.66 3.49 10.10
N ALA A 75 1.16 4.32 9.19
CA ALA A 75 0.70 4.41 7.81
C ALA A 75 1.71 3.70 6.90
N PRO A 76 1.31 2.70 6.10
CA PRO A 76 2.22 2.03 5.19
C PRO A 76 2.76 3.02 4.16
N GLN A 77 4.09 3.07 4.01
CA GLN A 77 4.72 3.82 2.93
C GLN A 77 4.87 2.92 1.71
N ILE A 78 4.32 3.35 0.58
CA ILE A 78 4.51 2.69 -0.71
C ILE A 78 5.57 3.46 -1.46
N SER A 79 6.66 2.78 -1.81
CA SER A 79 7.75 3.30 -2.62
C SER A 79 7.85 2.57 -3.95
N GLY A 80 8.29 3.27 -4.99
CA GLY A 80 8.55 2.70 -6.31
C GLY A 80 9.35 3.67 -7.17
N ILE A 81 9.61 3.31 -8.43
CA ILE A 81 10.25 4.16 -9.43
C ILE A 81 9.30 4.28 -10.64
N ALA A 82 9.03 5.50 -11.09
CA ALA A 82 8.28 5.79 -12.29
C ALA A 82 9.23 6.22 -13.42
N ASN A 83 9.01 5.75 -14.65
CA ASN A 83 9.86 6.08 -15.80
C ASN A 83 9.48 7.44 -16.42
N SER A 84 8.22 7.85 -16.26
CA SER A 84 7.65 9.07 -16.83
C SER A 84 6.72 9.78 -15.84
N ASN A 85 6.02 10.84 -16.26
CA ASN A 85 4.88 11.33 -15.50
C ASN A 85 3.82 10.24 -15.47
N ALA A 86 3.71 9.57 -14.32
CA ALA A 86 2.93 8.36 -14.18
C ALA A 86 1.76 8.56 -13.21
N GLN A 87 0.66 7.85 -13.48
CA GLN A 87 -0.46 7.74 -12.57
C GLN A 87 -0.23 6.54 -11.65
N VAL A 88 -0.02 6.81 -10.37
CA VAL A 88 0.10 5.77 -9.34
C VAL A 88 -1.28 5.54 -8.74
N THR A 89 -1.77 4.31 -8.86
CA THR A 89 -3.04 3.85 -8.30
C THR A 89 -2.76 2.78 -7.27
N VAL A 90 -3.13 3.05 -6.02
CA VAL A 90 -3.10 2.07 -4.93
C VAL A 90 -4.51 1.55 -4.76
N SER A 91 -4.68 0.24 -4.86
CA SER A 91 -5.97 -0.41 -4.73
C SER A 91 -5.93 -1.61 -3.79
N GLN A 92 -7.08 -1.95 -3.23
CA GLN A 92 -7.27 -3.13 -2.41
C GLN A 92 -8.61 -3.76 -2.78
N ASN A 93 -8.60 -5.05 -3.14
CA ASN A 93 -9.80 -5.79 -3.50
C ASN A 93 -10.65 -5.04 -4.54
N GLY A 94 -9.99 -4.47 -5.56
CA GLY A 94 -10.62 -3.72 -6.66
C GLY A 94 -11.04 -2.27 -6.35
N ARG A 95 -10.94 -1.80 -5.10
CA ARG A 95 -11.21 -0.39 -4.73
C ARG A 95 -9.94 0.43 -4.81
N VAL A 96 -9.99 1.58 -5.46
CA VAL A 96 -8.93 2.59 -5.39
C VAL A 96 -8.94 3.23 -4.02
N LEU A 97 -7.83 3.09 -3.29
CA LEU A 97 -7.62 3.71 -1.99
C LEU A 97 -6.94 5.07 -2.13
N TYR A 98 -6.02 5.18 -3.09
CA TYR A 98 -5.28 6.38 -3.36
C TYR A 98 -4.90 6.43 -4.83
N GLN A 99 -4.99 7.62 -5.43
CA GLN A 99 -4.61 7.83 -6.82
C GLN A 99 -4.00 9.22 -6.96
N THR A 100 -2.75 9.26 -7.38
CA THR A 100 -2.04 10.53 -7.63
C THR A 100 -1.20 10.41 -8.89
N ARG A 101 -0.78 11.55 -9.43
CA ARG A 101 0.27 11.60 -10.44
C ARG A 101 1.60 11.93 -9.78
N VAL A 102 2.66 11.31 -10.28
CA VAL A 102 4.04 11.49 -9.81
C VAL A 102 4.94 11.83 -10.99
N SER A 103 5.96 12.63 -10.73
CA SER A 103 7.02 12.92 -11.70
C SER A 103 7.95 11.73 -11.91
N PRO A 104 8.72 11.68 -13.01
CA PRO A 104 9.69 10.62 -13.25
C PRO A 104 10.72 10.49 -12.11
N GLY A 105 11.02 9.25 -11.72
CA GLY A 105 11.95 8.91 -10.65
C GLY A 105 11.32 8.15 -9.47
N PRO A 106 12.10 7.92 -8.39
CA PRO A 106 11.61 7.32 -7.17
C PRO A 106 10.55 8.18 -6.51
N PHE A 107 9.49 7.54 -6.06
CA PHE A 107 8.43 8.18 -5.31
C PHE A 107 8.17 7.41 -4.01
N ILE A 108 7.68 8.14 -3.02
CA ILE A 108 7.12 7.61 -1.78
C ILE A 108 5.75 8.22 -1.62
N LEU A 109 4.73 7.41 -1.36
CA LEU A 109 3.38 7.89 -1.08
C LEU A 109 3.21 8.06 0.45
N PRO A 110 3.12 9.30 0.97
CA PRO A 110 3.08 9.55 2.41
C PRO A 110 1.69 9.39 3.04
N ASP A 111 0.61 9.48 2.25
CA ASP A 111 -0.75 9.77 2.76
C ASP A 111 -1.73 8.60 2.69
N LEU A 112 -1.27 7.37 2.93
CA LEU A 112 -2.18 6.24 3.10
C LEU A 112 -2.77 6.23 4.51
N SER A 113 -4.10 6.11 4.61
CA SER A 113 -4.81 6.00 5.89
C SER A 113 -4.26 4.85 6.74
N GLN A 114 -3.98 5.10 8.01
CA GLN A 114 -3.49 4.10 8.99
C GLN A 114 -4.44 2.91 9.21
N ASN A 115 -5.68 2.97 8.70
CA ASN A 115 -6.66 1.90 8.81
C ASN A 115 -6.60 0.87 7.66
N ILE A 116 -5.68 1.06 6.71
CA ILE A 116 -5.48 0.17 5.57
C ILE A 116 -4.55 -0.98 6.01
N SER A 117 -5.02 -2.23 5.93
CA SER A 117 -4.26 -3.44 6.26
C SER A 117 -4.46 -4.53 5.21
N GLY A 118 -3.49 -5.44 5.06
CA GLY A 118 -3.53 -6.55 4.10
C GLY A 118 -2.78 -6.27 2.79
N ASN A 119 -3.00 -7.09 1.77
CA ASN A 119 -2.35 -6.92 0.46
C ASN A 119 -2.91 -5.70 -0.27
N LEU A 120 -2.01 -4.85 -0.77
CA LEU A 120 -2.31 -3.71 -1.64
C LEU A 120 -1.75 -3.95 -3.04
N ASP A 121 -2.61 -3.78 -4.03
CA ASP A 121 -2.25 -3.81 -5.43
C ASP A 121 -1.83 -2.39 -5.85
N VAL A 122 -0.55 -2.23 -6.19
CA VAL A 122 0.00 -0.97 -6.69
C VAL A 122 0.12 -1.07 -8.19
N SER A 123 -0.43 -0.09 -8.89
CA SER A 123 -0.36 0.03 -10.34
C SER A 123 0.22 1.39 -10.71
N VAL A 124 1.30 1.40 -11.46
CA VAL A 124 1.93 2.60 -12.04
C VAL A 124 1.69 2.58 -13.52
N ARG A 125 0.87 3.52 -14.00
CA ARG A 125 0.60 3.71 -15.42
C ARG A 125 1.45 4.86 -15.95
N GLU A 126 2.39 4.52 -16.81
CA GLU A 126 3.30 5.45 -17.47
C GLU A 126 2.57 6.25 -18.56
N SER A 127 3.16 7.36 -19.02
CA SER A 127 2.55 8.24 -20.02
C SER A 127 2.43 7.62 -21.42
N ASP A 128 3.22 6.60 -21.72
CA ASP A 128 3.11 5.78 -22.93
C ASP A 128 1.96 4.75 -22.86
N GLY A 129 1.33 4.60 -21.70
CA GLY A 129 0.26 3.64 -21.42
C GLY A 129 0.72 2.31 -20.83
N THR A 130 2.04 2.06 -20.71
CA THR A 130 2.60 0.88 -20.04
C THR A 130 2.18 0.86 -18.57
N VAL A 131 1.79 -0.31 -18.07
CA VAL A 131 1.35 -0.47 -16.67
C VAL A 131 2.25 -1.45 -15.95
N HIS A 132 2.87 -0.98 -14.86
CA HIS A 132 3.64 -1.79 -13.92
C HIS A 132 2.75 -2.11 -12.72
N THR A 133 2.63 -3.39 -12.36
CA THR A 133 1.85 -3.82 -11.19
C THR A 133 2.68 -4.68 -10.26
N TRP A 134 2.55 -4.41 -8.97
CA TRP A 134 3.13 -5.23 -7.92
C TRP A 134 2.25 -5.18 -6.66
N GLN A 135 2.48 -6.13 -5.77
CA GLN A 135 1.78 -6.22 -4.50
C GLN A 135 2.67 -5.81 -3.34
N VAL A 136 2.14 -4.94 -2.49
CA VAL A 136 2.74 -4.53 -1.22
C VAL A 136 1.86 -5.10 -0.12
N ASN A 137 2.40 -5.99 0.70
CA ASN A 137 1.71 -6.41 1.91
C ASN A 137 1.84 -5.30 2.95
N THR A 138 0.72 -4.69 3.31
CA THR A 138 0.69 -3.73 4.41
C THR A 138 0.61 -4.48 5.71
N ALA A 139 1.74 -4.44 6.41
CA ALA A 139 1.87 -5.16 7.65
C ALA A 139 1.18 -4.41 8.80
N SER A 140 0.55 -5.17 9.70
CA SER A 140 -0.09 -4.61 10.88
C SER A 140 0.94 -4.42 11.99
N VAL A 141 0.97 -3.21 12.56
CA VAL A 141 1.74 -2.95 13.80
C VAL A 141 1.23 -3.90 14.89
N PRO A 142 2.12 -4.42 15.76
CA PRO A 142 1.72 -5.19 16.93
C PRO A 142 0.51 -4.57 17.63
N PHE A 143 -0.58 -5.34 17.67
CA PHE A 143 -1.85 -4.86 18.19
C PHE A 143 -1.80 -4.86 19.72
N MET A 144 -1.30 -3.75 20.28
CA MET A 144 -1.16 -3.56 21.71
C MET A 144 -2.30 -2.70 22.26
N ALA A 145 -2.64 -2.93 23.51
CA ALA A 145 -3.52 -2.10 24.32
C ALA A 145 -2.77 -1.72 25.60
N ARG A 146 -3.07 -0.54 26.16
CA ARG A 146 -2.51 -0.16 27.47
C ARG A 146 -3.03 -1.09 28.56
N GLN A 147 -2.28 -1.21 29.64
CA GLN A 147 -2.69 -2.00 30.80
C GLN A 147 -4.12 -1.65 31.24
N GLY A 148 -4.96 -2.68 31.40
CA GLY A 148 -6.35 -2.54 31.81
C GLY A 148 -7.31 -2.04 30.72
N GLN A 149 -6.82 -1.70 29.53
CA GLN A 149 -7.67 -1.36 28.39
C GLN A 149 -8.03 -2.60 27.59
N VAL A 150 -9.29 -2.63 27.12
CA VAL A 150 -9.79 -3.63 26.20
C VAL A 150 -10.20 -2.92 24.91
N ARG A 151 -9.61 -3.35 23.80
CA ARG A 151 -10.01 -2.99 22.45
C ARG A 151 -10.88 -4.12 21.93
N TYR A 152 -11.94 -3.78 21.22
CA TYR A 152 -12.82 -4.80 20.64
C TYR A 152 -13.41 -4.33 19.33
N LYS A 153 -13.76 -5.30 18.50
CA LYS A 153 -14.48 -5.08 17.27
C LYS A 153 -15.43 -6.25 17.03
N VAL A 154 -16.66 -5.92 16.72
CA VAL A 154 -17.71 -6.87 16.36
C VAL A 154 -18.25 -6.43 15.00
N ALA A 155 -18.32 -7.36 14.05
CA ALA A 155 -18.85 -7.12 12.73
C ALA A 155 -19.78 -8.27 12.33
N ALA A 156 -20.87 -7.94 11.65
CA ALA A 156 -21.77 -8.95 11.09
C ALA A 156 -22.40 -8.41 9.81
N GLY A 157 -22.60 -9.28 8.82
CA GLY A 157 -23.22 -8.88 7.57
C GLY A 157 -22.97 -9.84 6.43
N ARG A 158 -23.16 -9.32 5.21
CA ARG A 158 -22.96 -10.07 3.97
C ARG A 158 -21.69 -9.62 3.29
N PRO A 159 -20.77 -10.53 2.97
CA PRO A 159 -19.62 -10.20 2.15
C PRO A 159 -20.07 -9.60 0.81
N LEU A 160 -19.32 -8.62 0.34
CA LEU A 160 -19.49 -8.03 -0.97
C LEU A 160 -18.37 -8.54 -1.86
N TYR A 161 -18.75 -9.01 -3.04
CA TYR A 161 -17.82 -9.46 -4.04
C TYR A 161 -18.07 -8.72 -5.35
N GLY A 162 -17.00 -8.42 -6.07
CA GLY A 162 -17.04 -7.65 -7.31
C GLY A 162 -16.06 -6.49 -7.35
N GLY A 163 -15.76 -6.04 -8.57
CA GLY A 163 -14.89 -4.89 -8.83
C GLY A 163 -15.64 -3.55 -8.82
N ARG A 164 -15.08 -2.55 -9.51
CA ARG A 164 -15.60 -1.17 -9.53
C ARG A 164 -17.09 -1.04 -9.90
N HIS A 165 -17.71 -1.97 -10.65
CA HIS A 165 -19.06 -1.80 -11.23
C HIS A 165 -20.12 -2.81 -10.82
N ASN A 166 -19.79 -3.85 -10.06
CA ASN A 166 -20.73 -4.96 -9.85
C ASN A 166 -20.60 -5.54 -8.43
N ASN A 167 -20.91 -4.70 -7.43
CA ASN A 167 -20.89 -5.13 -6.04
C ASN A 167 -22.12 -6.01 -5.77
N ASN A 168 -21.92 -7.30 -5.78
CA ASN A 168 -22.97 -8.26 -5.46
C ASN A 168 -22.73 -8.80 -4.06
N THR A 169 -23.80 -8.94 -3.29
CA THR A 169 -23.74 -9.68 -2.02
C THR A 169 -23.49 -11.14 -2.34
N VAL A 170 -22.46 -11.70 -1.71
CA VAL A 170 -22.11 -13.11 -1.86
C VAL A 170 -22.39 -13.81 -0.55
N SER A 171 -23.13 -14.92 -0.63
CA SER A 171 -23.27 -15.85 0.48
C SER A 171 -21.92 -16.54 0.72
N PRO A 172 -21.60 -16.92 1.96
CA PRO A 172 -22.43 -16.90 3.17
C PRO A 172 -22.35 -15.60 3.99
N ASP A 173 -23.36 -15.39 4.84
CA ASP A 173 -23.36 -14.34 5.86
C ASP A 173 -22.28 -14.66 6.91
N PHE A 174 -21.67 -13.63 7.51
CA PHE A 174 -20.62 -13.81 8.51
C PHE A 174 -20.89 -13.00 9.77
N MET A 175 -20.29 -13.47 10.86
CA MET A 175 -20.12 -12.74 12.11
C MET A 175 -18.66 -12.86 12.57
N MET A 176 -18.12 -11.76 13.07
CA MET A 176 -16.75 -11.64 13.52
C MET A 176 -16.71 -10.90 14.85
N GLY A 177 -15.86 -11.38 15.75
CA GLY A 177 -15.54 -10.71 16.99
C GLY A 177 -14.05 -10.81 17.27
N GLU A 178 -13.39 -9.70 17.54
CA GLU A 178 -12.02 -9.66 18.03
C GLU A 178 -11.93 -8.79 19.28
N ALA A 179 -11.00 -9.16 20.17
CA ALA A 179 -10.71 -8.40 21.37
C ALA A 179 -9.21 -8.41 21.64
N THR A 180 -8.74 -7.37 22.31
CA THR A 180 -7.36 -7.23 22.74
C THR A 180 -7.31 -6.57 24.08
N TRP A 181 -6.63 -7.23 24.99
CA TRP A 181 -6.57 -6.85 26.37
C TRP A 181 -5.12 -6.57 26.75
N GLY A 182 -4.86 -5.38 27.27
CA GLY A 182 -3.59 -5.05 27.91
C GLY A 182 -3.52 -5.75 29.27
N ALA A 183 -3.16 -7.03 29.25
CA ALA A 183 -3.17 -7.90 30.42
C ALA A 183 -2.14 -7.45 31.48
N PHE A 184 -0.94 -7.08 31.03
CA PHE A 184 0.17 -6.64 31.89
C PHE A 184 0.70 -5.27 31.43
N ASN A 185 1.61 -4.64 32.21
CA ASN A 185 2.15 -3.31 31.90
C ASN A 185 2.70 -3.19 30.45
N ASN A 186 3.29 -4.28 29.96
CA ASN A 186 4.01 -4.32 28.68
C ASN A 186 3.52 -5.43 27.75
N THR A 187 2.45 -6.15 28.12
CA THR A 187 1.98 -7.33 27.39
C THR A 187 0.50 -7.18 27.07
N SER A 188 0.16 -7.37 25.81
CA SER A 188 -1.22 -7.44 25.33
C SER A 188 -1.52 -8.84 24.84
N LEU A 189 -2.67 -9.38 25.22
CA LEU A 189 -3.20 -10.62 24.68
C LEU A 189 -4.34 -10.28 23.74
N TYR A 190 -4.39 -10.92 22.59
CA TYR A 190 -5.42 -10.67 21.59
C TYR A 190 -5.94 -11.96 20.99
N GLY A 191 -7.18 -11.91 20.52
CA GLY A 191 -7.80 -13.03 19.86
C GLY A 191 -9.07 -12.62 19.16
N GLY A 192 -9.53 -13.50 18.29
CA GLY A 192 -10.76 -13.27 17.58
C GLY A 192 -11.33 -14.53 16.96
N VAL A 193 -12.59 -14.44 16.58
CA VAL A 193 -13.35 -15.51 15.94
C VAL A 193 -14.08 -14.95 14.73
N ILE A 194 -14.14 -15.75 13.68
CA ILE A 194 -15.02 -15.56 12.52
C ILE A 194 -15.86 -16.81 12.40
N ALA A 195 -17.16 -16.64 12.24
CA ALA A 195 -18.09 -17.71 11.90
C ALA A 195 -18.96 -17.28 10.73
N SER A 196 -19.28 -18.21 9.85
CA SER A 196 -20.06 -17.95 8.65
C SER A 196 -21.11 -19.03 8.46
N THR A 197 -22.23 -18.68 7.81
CA THR A 197 -23.34 -19.62 7.55
C THR A 197 -23.02 -20.68 6.50
N GLY A 198 -21.86 -20.61 5.84
CA GLY A 198 -21.40 -21.56 4.83
C GLY A 198 -20.32 -22.51 5.36
N ASP A 199 -20.38 -22.87 6.65
CA ASP A 199 -19.44 -23.80 7.27
C ASP A 199 -17.97 -23.35 7.20
N TYR A 200 -17.76 -22.04 7.39
CA TYR A 200 -16.45 -21.45 7.61
C TYR A 200 -16.32 -20.95 9.05
N GLN A 201 -15.24 -21.35 9.72
CA GLN A 201 -14.89 -20.89 11.05
C GLN A 201 -13.39 -20.59 11.13
N ALA A 202 -13.03 -19.48 11.77
CA ALA A 202 -11.64 -19.19 12.09
C ALA A 202 -11.50 -18.72 13.53
N LEU A 203 -10.47 -19.21 14.21
CA LEU A 203 -10.09 -18.82 15.56
C LEU A 203 -8.64 -18.36 15.55
N ALA A 204 -8.40 -17.17 16.08
CA ALA A 204 -7.07 -16.61 16.17
C ALA A 204 -6.74 -16.23 17.61
N LEU A 205 -5.50 -16.49 18.02
CA LEU A 205 -4.96 -16.19 19.34
C LEU A 205 -3.54 -15.67 19.20
N GLY A 206 -3.20 -14.62 19.95
CA GLY A 206 -1.90 -14.00 19.89
C GLY A 206 -1.54 -13.18 21.11
N ALA A 207 -0.27 -12.82 21.17
CA ALA A 207 0.28 -11.97 22.20
C ALA A 207 1.22 -10.94 21.57
N ALA A 208 1.24 -9.75 22.16
CA ALA A 208 2.17 -8.68 21.82
C ALA A 208 2.91 -8.23 23.08
N GLN A 209 4.22 -8.03 22.96
CA GLN A 209 5.11 -7.59 24.03
C GLN A 209 5.83 -6.31 23.61
N ASN A 210 5.69 -5.26 24.42
CA ASN A 210 6.50 -4.07 24.33
C ASN A 210 7.78 -4.28 25.15
N MET A 211 8.93 -4.31 24.47
CA MET A 211 10.26 -4.50 25.06
C MET A 211 11.02 -3.18 25.24
N GLY A 212 10.33 -2.04 25.13
CA GLY A 212 10.92 -0.71 25.30
C GLY A 212 11.97 -0.41 24.24
N ILE A 213 13.23 -0.25 24.64
CA ILE A 213 14.38 0.08 23.75
C ILE A 213 14.59 -0.98 22.66
N LEU A 214 14.17 -2.23 22.92
CA LEU A 214 14.26 -3.31 21.94
C LEU A 214 13.11 -3.30 20.93
N GLY A 215 12.14 -2.40 21.04
CA GLY A 215 10.94 -2.34 20.19
C GLY A 215 9.79 -3.18 20.73
N ALA A 216 8.83 -3.52 19.87
CA ALA A 216 7.68 -4.36 20.18
C ALA A 216 7.61 -5.55 19.23
N ILE A 217 7.21 -6.71 19.77
CA ILE A 217 7.02 -7.95 19.03
C ILE A 217 5.60 -8.46 19.25
N SER A 218 4.98 -9.03 18.23
CA SER A 218 3.75 -9.80 18.36
C SER A 218 3.83 -11.11 17.60
N ALA A 219 3.17 -12.13 18.14
CA ALA A 219 3.02 -13.41 17.49
C ALA A 219 1.58 -13.89 17.64
N ASP A 220 1.02 -14.44 16.57
CA ASP A 220 -0.30 -15.06 16.57
C ASP A 220 -0.38 -16.32 15.72
N VAL A 221 -1.35 -17.15 16.09
CA VAL A 221 -1.75 -18.34 15.34
C VAL A 221 -3.24 -18.22 15.03
N THR A 222 -3.58 -18.45 13.76
CA THR A 222 -4.96 -18.49 13.27
C THR A 222 -5.24 -19.88 12.72
N ARG A 223 -6.23 -20.57 13.30
CA ARG A 223 -6.77 -21.81 12.76
C ARG A 223 -8.01 -21.50 11.93
N SER A 224 -8.07 -22.00 10.71
CA SER A 224 -9.26 -21.95 9.86
C SER A 224 -9.81 -23.35 9.62
N GLU A 225 -11.13 -23.47 9.58
CA GLU A 225 -11.85 -24.64 9.13
C GLU A 225 -12.88 -24.21 8.09
N ALA A 226 -12.79 -24.77 6.89
CA ALA A 226 -13.57 -24.35 5.73
C ALA A 226 -14.11 -25.55 4.96
N GLN A 227 -15.42 -25.56 4.71
CA GLN A 227 -16.06 -26.50 3.79
C GLN A 227 -16.40 -25.78 2.49
N LEU A 228 -15.65 -26.07 1.42
CA LEU A 228 -15.88 -25.43 0.13
C LEU A 228 -17.19 -25.93 -0.52
N PRO A 229 -17.94 -25.08 -1.25
CA PRO A 229 -19.26 -25.44 -1.80
C PRO A 229 -19.25 -26.54 -2.88
N SER A 230 -18.09 -27.00 -3.33
CA SER A 230 -18.01 -28.05 -4.34
C SER A 230 -18.28 -29.42 -3.71
N ALA A 231 -19.22 -30.17 -4.30
CA ALA A 231 -19.82 -31.39 -3.73
C ALA A 231 -18.84 -32.52 -3.35
N HIS A 232 -17.56 -32.44 -3.76
CA HIS A 232 -16.54 -33.46 -3.53
C HIS A 232 -15.30 -32.95 -2.78
N THR A 233 -15.28 -31.69 -2.32
CA THR A 233 -14.12 -31.17 -1.59
C THR A 233 -14.25 -31.49 -0.11
N PRO A 234 -13.31 -32.21 0.52
CA PRO A 234 -13.36 -32.47 1.95
C PRO A 234 -13.15 -31.19 2.75
N ARG A 235 -13.64 -31.18 4.01
CA ARG A 235 -13.42 -30.08 4.94
C ARG A 235 -11.92 -29.83 5.14
N GLN A 236 -11.48 -28.60 4.89
CA GLN A 236 -10.08 -28.22 5.03
C GLN A 236 -9.86 -27.54 6.38
N THR A 237 -8.84 -28.00 7.10
CA THR A 237 -8.38 -27.38 8.34
C THR A 237 -6.93 -27.00 8.20
N GLY A 238 -6.60 -25.74 8.49
CA GLY A 238 -5.24 -25.24 8.40
C GLY A 238 -4.93 -24.16 9.41
N TYR A 239 -3.65 -23.81 9.48
CA TYR A 239 -3.04 -22.90 10.43
C TYR A 239 -2.20 -21.86 9.70
N SER A 240 -2.30 -20.61 10.17
CA SER A 240 -1.43 -19.51 9.79
C SER A 240 -0.74 -18.96 11.02
N TYR A 241 0.56 -18.77 10.94
CA TYR A 241 1.42 -18.24 12.00
C TYR A 241 1.96 -16.90 11.54
N ARG A 242 1.86 -15.88 12.38
CA ARG A 242 2.35 -14.53 12.07
C ARG A 242 3.24 -14.02 13.19
N ILE A 243 4.33 -13.38 12.82
CA ILE A 243 5.26 -12.69 13.71
C ILE A 243 5.49 -11.29 13.15
N ASN A 244 5.23 -10.28 13.96
CA ASN A 244 5.52 -8.89 13.61
C ASN A 244 6.48 -8.29 14.63
N TYR A 245 7.46 -7.55 14.16
CA TYR A 245 8.41 -6.83 14.98
C TYR A 245 8.49 -5.39 14.49
N THR A 246 8.49 -4.44 15.43
CA THR A 246 8.63 -3.03 15.13
C THR A 246 9.58 -2.36 16.12
N LYS A 247 10.46 -1.49 15.63
CA LYS A 247 11.35 -0.71 16.48
C LYS A 247 11.54 0.70 15.93
N THR A 248 11.47 1.68 16.82
CA THR A 248 11.80 3.08 16.56
C THR A 248 13.10 3.44 17.27
N PHE A 249 13.98 4.21 16.62
CA PHE A 249 15.26 4.63 17.18
C PHE A 249 15.24 6.15 17.43
N ASP A 250 14.79 6.54 18.62
CA ASP A 250 14.64 7.96 18.98
C ASP A 250 15.99 8.70 19.02
N SER A 251 17.08 8.00 19.37
CA SER A 251 18.42 8.62 19.54
C SER A 251 19.15 8.94 18.23
N THR A 252 18.76 8.36 17.11
CA THR A 252 19.41 8.58 15.79
C THR A 252 18.46 9.23 14.78
N GLY A 253 17.33 9.78 15.25
CA GLY A 253 16.26 10.32 14.39
C GLY A 253 15.74 9.32 13.34
N SER A 254 15.98 8.02 13.56
CA SER A 254 15.78 6.97 12.56
C SER A 254 14.44 6.29 12.80
N THR A 255 13.60 6.29 11.78
CA THR A 255 12.20 5.88 11.93
C THR A 255 12.02 4.44 11.43
N LEU A 256 11.51 3.62 12.35
CA LEU A 256 10.75 2.40 12.08
C LEU A 256 11.44 1.32 11.23
N ALA A 257 12.09 0.38 11.91
CA ALA A 257 12.34 -0.95 11.34
C ALA A 257 11.10 -1.83 11.61
N PHE A 258 10.37 -2.20 10.57
CA PHE A 258 9.29 -3.17 10.62
C PHE A 258 9.73 -4.48 9.96
N VAL A 259 9.47 -5.61 10.62
CA VAL A 259 9.66 -6.96 10.07
C VAL A 259 8.40 -7.78 10.33
N GLY A 260 7.74 -8.22 9.28
CA GLY A 260 6.55 -9.06 9.32
C GLY A 260 6.83 -10.37 8.61
N TYR A 261 6.51 -11.47 9.25
CA TYR A 261 6.59 -12.80 8.69
C TYR A 261 5.27 -13.53 8.92
N ARG A 262 4.71 -14.10 7.87
CA ARG A 262 3.54 -14.99 7.95
C ARG A 262 3.86 -16.29 7.23
N PHE A 263 3.48 -17.41 7.84
CA PHE A 263 3.47 -18.73 7.23
C PHE A 263 2.07 -19.29 7.30
N SER A 264 1.53 -19.73 6.17
CA SER A 264 0.23 -20.37 6.08
C SER A 264 0.41 -21.78 5.51
N ASP A 265 -0.15 -22.78 6.19
CA ASP A 265 -0.13 -24.13 5.67
C ASP A 265 -1.02 -24.27 4.41
N ARG A 266 -0.88 -25.39 3.70
CA ARG A 266 -1.60 -25.64 2.43
C ARG A 266 -3.12 -25.71 2.57
N HIS A 267 -3.63 -25.93 3.78
CA HIS A 267 -5.06 -26.13 4.03
C HIS A 267 -5.67 -24.92 4.74
N PHE A 268 -4.86 -23.91 5.04
CA PHE A 268 -5.29 -22.66 5.63
C PHE A 268 -6.00 -21.85 4.55
N ILE A 269 -7.23 -21.46 4.83
CA ILE A 269 -8.04 -20.65 3.95
C ILE A 269 -8.52 -19.45 4.76
N SER A 270 -8.14 -18.25 4.35
CA SER A 270 -8.70 -17.01 4.93
C SER A 270 -10.16 -16.85 4.50
N LEU A 271 -10.98 -16.10 5.25
CA LEU A 271 -12.37 -15.87 4.82
C LEU A 271 -12.42 -15.18 3.46
N GLN A 272 -11.49 -14.26 3.20
CA GLN A 272 -11.37 -13.59 1.89
C GLN A 272 -11.15 -14.61 0.77
N GLU A 273 -10.27 -15.58 0.98
CA GLU A 273 -9.99 -16.63 0.01
C GLU A 273 -11.15 -17.61 -0.13
N TYR A 274 -11.80 -18.00 0.98
CA TYR A 274 -12.99 -18.84 0.97
C TYR A 274 -14.11 -18.22 0.12
N LEU A 275 -14.33 -16.90 0.27
CA LEU A 275 -15.33 -16.16 -0.51
C LEU A 275 -14.94 -16.09 -1.98
N ALA A 276 -13.65 -15.90 -2.29
CA ALA A 276 -13.17 -15.88 -3.66
C ALA A 276 -13.29 -17.25 -4.34
N ARG A 277 -12.96 -18.35 -3.64
CA ARG A 277 -13.11 -19.73 -4.13
C ARG A 277 -14.58 -20.07 -4.38
N SER A 278 -15.47 -19.60 -3.49
CA SER A 278 -16.92 -19.80 -3.60
C SER A 278 -17.54 -18.99 -4.74
N GLY A 279 -17.00 -17.79 -5.04
CA GLY A 279 -17.52 -16.89 -6.06
C GLY A 279 -17.04 -17.17 -7.49
N TYR A 280 -15.80 -17.65 -7.68
CA TYR A 280 -15.19 -17.87 -9.02
C TYR A 280 -15.07 -19.34 -9.44
N GLY A 281 -15.57 -20.31 -8.67
CA GLY A 281 -15.41 -21.73 -9.01
C GLY A 281 -13.98 -22.25 -8.88
N GLY A 282 -13.05 -21.47 -8.28
CA GLY A 282 -11.73 -21.94 -7.85
C GLY A 282 -10.56 -21.78 -8.83
N ASP A 283 -10.77 -21.30 -10.07
CA ASP A 283 -9.78 -21.49 -11.14
C ASP A 283 -8.52 -20.58 -11.12
N TYR A 284 -8.44 -19.55 -10.26
CA TYR A 284 -7.30 -18.61 -10.29
C TYR A 284 -6.92 -18.02 -8.92
N LEU A 285 -6.84 -18.85 -7.88
CA LEU A 285 -6.43 -18.39 -6.55
C LEU A 285 -5.03 -18.88 -6.20
N GLN A 286 -4.23 -17.99 -5.63
CA GLN A 286 -2.86 -18.24 -5.25
C GLN A 286 -2.81 -18.56 -3.77
N ASP A 287 -2.37 -19.77 -3.45
CA ASP A 287 -2.39 -20.30 -2.09
C ASP A 287 -1.15 -19.80 -1.36
N GLU A 288 -1.30 -18.72 -0.58
CA GLU A 288 -0.19 -18.07 0.12
C GLU A 288 0.51 -19.09 1.05
N LYS A 289 1.81 -19.26 0.83
CA LYS A 289 2.66 -20.11 1.66
C LYS A 289 3.38 -19.29 2.72
N GLN A 290 4.11 -18.27 2.28
CA GLN A 290 4.85 -17.38 3.16
C GLN A 290 4.84 -15.97 2.63
N SER A 291 4.65 -14.99 3.51
CA SER A 291 4.90 -13.58 3.22
C SER A 291 5.93 -13.00 4.18
N TYR A 292 6.84 -12.21 3.62
CA TYR A 292 7.88 -11.47 4.32
C TYR A 292 7.73 -10.00 3.94
N SER A 293 7.69 -9.13 4.94
CA SER A 293 7.67 -7.68 4.74
C SER A 293 8.73 -7.04 5.64
N VAL A 294 9.61 -6.24 5.05
CA VAL A 294 10.64 -5.50 5.77
C VAL A 294 10.59 -4.05 5.30
N SER A 295 10.50 -3.13 6.26
CA SER A 295 10.65 -1.70 6.00
C SER A 295 11.68 -1.16 6.99
N TRP A 296 12.71 -0.51 6.48
CA TRP A 296 13.77 0.09 7.26
C TRP A 296 14.09 1.45 6.68
N SER A 297 14.18 2.47 7.54
CA SER A 297 14.67 3.79 7.15
C SER A 297 15.55 4.36 8.25
N GLN A 298 16.70 4.89 7.87
CA GLN A 298 17.70 5.35 8.82
C GLN A 298 18.47 6.55 8.26
N TYR A 299 18.60 7.58 9.10
CA TYR A 299 19.56 8.66 8.88
C TYR A 299 20.87 8.29 9.57
N LEU A 300 21.95 8.24 8.79
CA LEU A 300 23.30 7.94 9.24
C LEU A 300 24.04 9.27 9.41
N GLU A 301 23.94 9.85 10.62
CA GLU A 301 24.54 11.15 10.95
C GLU A 301 26.02 11.23 10.61
N ALA A 302 26.80 10.19 10.97
CA ALA A 302 28.24 10.11 10.71
C ALA A 302 28.62 10.21 9.22
N LEU A 303 27.69 9.91 8.32
CA LEU A 303 27.90 9.93 6.86
C LEU A 303 27.07 11.02 6.16
N SER A 304 26.22 11.75 6.91
CA SER A 304 25.21 12.68 6.38
C SER A 304 24.35 12.04 5.27
N MET A 305 23.95 10.78 5.50
CA MET A 305 23.35 9.92 4.49
C MET A 305 22.04 9.32 5.00
N SER A 306 20.99 9.37 4.21
CA SER A 306 19.74 8.66 4.47
C SER A 306 19.72 7.36 3.67
N ALA A 307 19.35 6.26 4.31
CA ALA A 307 19.18 4.97 3.66
C ALA A 307 17.80 4.39 3.99
N SER A 308 17.16 3.76 3.02
CA SER A 308 15.87 3.10 3.20
C SER A 308 15.80 1.81 2.40
N LEU A 309 15.22 0.77 2.99
CA LEU A 309 14.96 -0.52 2.38
C LEU A 309 13.48 -0.85 2.57
N SER A 310 12.82 -1.17 1.47
CA SER A 310 11.49 -1.76 1.45
C SER A 310 11.59 -3.11 0.75
N LEU A 311 11.13 -4.18 1.38
CA LEU A 311 11.16 -5.53 0.83
C LEU A 311 9.84 -6.22 1.14
N SER A 312 9.26 -6.85 0.12
CA SER A 312 8.03 -7.62 0.17
C SER A 312 8.21 -8.87 -0.67
N ARG A 313 8.15 -10.04 -0.04
CA ARG A 313 8.23 -11.33 -0.73
C ARG A 313 7.04 -12.17 -0.35
N ILE A 314 6.31 -12.65 -1.34
CA ILE A 314 5.20 -13.58 -1.16
C ILE A 314 5.55 -14.85 -1.95
N SER A 315 5.41 -16.01 -1.31
CA SER A 315 5.54 -17.30 -1.97
C SER A 315 4.22 -18.03 -1.88
N TYR A 316 3.93 -18.84 -2.90
CA TYR A 316 2.70 -19.58 -3.01
C TYR A 316 2.98 -21.09 -3.05
N TRP A 317 1.97 -21.89 -2.73
CA TRP A 317 2.07 -23.35 -2.81
C TRP A 317 1.90 -23.89 -4.23
N ASN A 318 1.17 -23.16 -5.06
CA ASN A 318 0.70 -23.59 -6.39
C ASN A 318 1.31 -22.77 -7.55
N THR A 319 2.09 -21.73 -7.28
CA THR A 319 2.71 -20.90 -8.32
C THR A 319 4.01 -20.24 -7.84
N ASP A 320 4.71 -19.58 -8.75
CA ASP A 320 5.93 -18.84 -8.46
C ASP A 320 5.67 -17.64 -7.54
N GLY A 321 6.64 -17.34 -6.68
CA GLY A 321 6.53 -16.23 -5.74
C GLY A 321 6.64 -14.85 -6.39
N SER A 322 6.11 -13.84 -5.70
CA SER A 322 6.40 -12.43 -5.94
C SER A 322 7.56 -11.98 -5.06
N ASN A 323 8.47 -11.20 -5.62
CA ASN A 323 9.62 -10.65 -4.89
C ASN A 323 9.86 -9.22 -5.31
N ASN A 324 9.51 -8.29 -4.42
CA ASN A 324 9.59 -6.86 -4.65
C ASN A 324 10.51 -6.26 -3.59
N TRP A 325 11.52 -5.52 -4.01
CA TRP A 325 12.35 -4.76 -3.08
C TRP A 325 12.84 -3.46 -3.70
N THR A 326 13.02 -2.45 -2.86
CA THR A 326 13.58 -1.14 -3.21
C THR A 326 14.56 -0.74 -2.13
N LEU A 327 15.79 -0.48 -2.52
CA LEU A 327 16.85 0.06 -1.67
C LEU A 327 17.20 1.45 -2.20
N SER A 328 17.05 2.47 -1.36
CA SER A 328 17.38 3.85 -1.71
C SER A 328 18.39 4.41 -0.72
N VAL A 329 19.41 5.08 -1.24
CA VAL A 329 20.43 5.76 -0.46
C VAL A 329 20.56 7.17 -1.01
N SER A 330 20.53 8.18 -0.14
CA SER A 330 20.71 9.57 -0.52
C SER A 330 21.68 10.26 0.42
N LYS A 331 22.49 11.16 -0.11
CA LYS A 331 23.48 11.92 0.64
C LYS A 331 23.37 13.38 0.25
N SER A 332 23.24 14.24 1.24
CA SER A 332 23.44 15.68 1.07
C SER A 332 24.92 16.00 1.21
N ALA A 333 25.49 16.68 0.22
CA ALA A 333 26.88 17.10 0.21
C ALA A 333 26.99 18.55 -0.25
N ASP A 334 28.01 19.24 0.25
CA ASP A 334 28.37 20.57 -0.22
C ASP A 334 29.52 20.44 -1.21
N ILE A 335 29.37 21.05 -2.39
CA ILE A 335 30.36 21.01 -3.46
C ILE A 335 30.81 22.45 -3.77
N GLY A 336 31.95 22.83 -3.20
CA GLY A 336 32.49 24.18 -3.35
C GLY A 336 31.57 25.23 -2.73
N ALA A 337 31.12 26.19 -3.53
CA ALA A 337 30.18 27.24 -3.10
C ALA A 337 28.71 26.81 -3.16
N VAL A 338 28.42 25.61 -3.68
CA VAL A 338 27.05 25.10 -3.81
C VAL A 338 26.76 24.17 -2.64
N HIS A 339 25.91 24.65 -1.73
CA HIS A 339 25.48 23.90 -0.57
C HIS A 339 24.23 23.06 -0.89
N GLY A 340 24.10 21.89 -0.26
CA GLY A 340 22.88 21.08 -0.34
C GLY A 340 22.70 20.26 -1.62
N VAL A 341 23.79 19.88 -2.30
CA VAL A 341 23.72 18.94 -3.43
C VAL A 341 23.24 17.57 -2.92
N ASN A 342 22.16 17.05 -3.50
CA ASN A 342 21.62 15.75 -3.14
C ASN A 342 22.04 14.70 -4.18
N LEU A 343 22.78 13.69 -3.73
CA LEU A 343 23.14 12.51 -4.51
C LEU A 343 22.26 11.35 -4.05
N SER A 344 21.51 10.75 -4.96
CA SER A 344 20.61 9.63 -4.65
C SER A 344 20.81 8.46 -5.60
N LEU A 345 20.77 7.27 -5.03
CA LEU A 345 20.85 5.98 -5.72
C LEU A 345 19.70 5.12 -5.23
N SER A 346 18.87 4.64 -6.15
CA SER A 346 17.80 3.70 -5.87
C SER A 346 17.94 2.46 -6.74
N LEU A 347 17.84 1.30 -6.11
CA LEU A 347 17.84 0.00 -6.74
C LEU A 347 16.49 -0.64 -6.47
N SER A 348 15.80 -1.12 -7.49
CA SER A 348 14.53 -1.80 -7.32
C SER A 348 14.47 -3.09 -8.13
N ARG A 349 13.71 -4.05 -7.59
CA ARG A 349 13.28 -5.25 -8.30
C ARG A 349 11.79 -5.40 -8.07
N ASN A 350 11.05 -5.56 -9.15
CA ASN A 350 9.63 -5.89 -9.14
C ASN A 350 9.45 -7.21 -9.89
N GLN A 351 8.95 -8.23 -9.19
CA GLN A 351 8.67 -9.54 -9.75
C GLN A 351 7.30 -10.00 -9.27
N THR A 352 6.41 -10.27 -10.22
CA THR A 352 5.08 -10.82 -9.97
C THR A 352 5.03 -12.24 -10.54
N ALA A 353 4.23 -13.14 -9.95
CA ALA A 353 4.17 -14.57 -10.30
C ALA A 353 4.03 -14.85 -11.82
N TYR A 354 3.33 -13.97 -12.54
CA TYR A 354 3.05 -14.12 -13.97
C TYR A 354 3.71 -13.06 -14.86
N SER A 355 4.53 -12.16 -14.28
CA SER A 355 5.17 -11.07 -15.02
C SER A 355 6.67 -11.23 -15.06
N LEU A 356 7.28 -10.76 -16.15
CA LEU A 356 8.72 -10.72 -16.29
C LEU A 356 9.33 -9.84 -15.20
N THR A 357 10.41 -10.33 -14.59
CA THR A 357 11.16 -9.58 -13.57
C THR A 357 11.69 -8.28 -14.16
N GLN A 358 11.42 -7.17 -13.47
CA GLN A 358 11.94 -5.86 -13.80
C GLN A 358 12.92 -5.44 -12.69
N ASN A 359 14.18 -5.28 -13.06
CA ASN A 359 15.19 -4.69 -12.18
C ASN A 359 15.52 -3.30 -12.73
N GLN A 360 15.55 -2.30 -11.87
CA GLN A 360 15.86 -0.93 -12.25
C GLN A 360 16.92 -0.35 -11.33
N VAL A 361 17.81 0.43 -11.92
CA VAL A 361 18.80 1.25 -11.23
C VAL A 361 18.49 2.70 -11.57
N TRP A 362 18.34 3.53 -10.57
CA TRP A 362 18.11 4.96 -10.73
C TRP A 362 19.16 5.74 -9.94
N LEU A 363 19.82 6.66 -10.62
CA LEU A 363 20.80 7.57 -10.06
C LEU A 363 20.27 8.99 -10.26
N SER A 364 20.38 9.85 -9.27
CA SER A 364 20.12 11.28 -9.45
C SER A 364 21.05 12.17 -8.67
N VAL A 365 21.34 13.30 -9.29
CA VAL A 365 22.04 14.43 -8.72
C VAL A 365 21.09 15.62 -8.79
N SER A 366 20.70 16.16 -7.64
CA SER A 366 19.91 17.38 -7.53
C SER A 366 20.75 18.50 -6.95
N VAL A 367 20.77 19.64 -7.62
CA VAL A 367 21.54 20.81 -7.27
C VAL A 367 20.57 21.96 -6.99
N PRO A 368 20.56 22.53 -5.77
CA PRO A 368 19.79 23.73 -5.48
C PRO A 368 20.25 24.90 -6.36
N TRP A 369 19.29 25.64 -6.93
CA TRP A 369 19.53 26.86 -7.69
C TRP A 369 18.86 28.05 -6.99
N GLY A 370 19.63 28.74 -6.15
CA GLY A 370 19.07 29.77 -5.26
C GLY A 370 18.21 29.14 -4.17
N ASP A 371 17.28 29.92 -3.61
CA ASP A 371 16.59 29.54 -2.38
C ASP A 371 15.36 28.64 -2.58
N SER A 372 14.81 28.60 -3.80
CA SER A 372 13.51 27.98 -4.05
C SER A 372 13.43 27.20 -5.36
N ARG A 373 14.56 26.86 -5.99
CA ARG A 373 14.60 26.10 -7.24
C ARG A 373 15.63 24.98 -7.16
N GLN A 374 15.46 23.96 -7.96
CA GLN A 374 16.41 22.87 -8.10
C GLN A 374 16.58 22.46 -9.55
N VAL A 375 17.80 22.05 -9.91
CA VAL A 375 18.11 21.37 -11.16
C VAL A 375 18.56 19.96 -10.83
N SER A 376 17.84 18.97 -11.34
CA SER A 376 18.16 17.57 -11.13
C SER A 376 18.46 16.87 -12.44
N TYR A 377 19.56 16.14 -12.48
CA TYR A 377 19.85 15.16 -13.51
C TYR A 377 19.58 13.78 -12.94
N SER A 378 18.89 12.93 -13.68
CA SER A 378 18.66 11.53 -13.30
C SER A 378 18.91 10.59 -14.45
N MET A 379 19.48 9.43 -14.14
CA MET A 379 19.72 8.34 -15.07
C MET A 379 19.06 7.08 -14.53
N GLN A 380 18.25 6.44 -15.36
CA GLN A 380 17.59 5.19 -15.07
C GLN A 380 18.02 4.14 -16.08
N LYS A 381 18.30 2.92 -15.61
CA LYS A 381 18.58 1.77 -16.47
C LYS A 381 17.81 0.56 -15.98
N ASP A 382 17.15 -0.14 -16.88
CA ASP A 382 16.48 -1.39 -16.57
C ASP A 382 17.23 -2.62 -17.11
N ASN A 383 16.80 -3.81 -16.68
CA ASN A 383 17.32 -5.09 -17.15
C ASN A 383 16.80 -5.53 -18.53
N ARG A 384 16.06 -4.67 -19.24
CA ARG A 384 15.52 -4.92 -20.58
C ARG A 384 16.21 -4.08 -21.65
N GLY A 385 17.33 -3.44 -21.30
CA GLY A 385 18.13 -2.64 -22.23
C GLY A 385 17.69 -1.18 -22.33
N SER A 386 16.62 -0.77 -21.64
CA SER A 386 16.21 0.63 -21.64
C SER A 386 17.12 1.46 -20.73
N MET A 387 17.58 2.59 -21.26
CA MET A 387 18.32 3.59 -20.51
C MET A 387 17.71 4.97 -20.76
N GLN A 388 17.27 5.62 -19.70
CA GLN A 388 16.63 6.92 -19.74
C GLN A 388 17.46 7.93 -18.96
N GLN A 389 17.66 9.10 -19.55
CA GLN A 389 18.32 10.23 -18.91
C GLN A 389 17.35 11.40 -18.92
N THR A 390 17.18 12.04 -17.77
CA THR A 390 16.22 13.12 -17.60
C THR A 390 16.90 14.29 -16.91
N LEU A 391 16.80 15.47 -17.52
CA LEU A 391 17.13 16.75 -16.90
C LEU A 391 15.82 17.41 -16.46
N ASN A 392 15.73 17.80 -15.20
CA ASN A 392 14.52 18.36 -14.62
C ASN A 392 14.83 19.65 -13.87
N TYR A 393 13.98 20.64 -14.04
CA TYR A 393 13.99 21.92 -13.34
C TYR A 393 12.72 22.01 -12.52
N SER A 394 12.82 22.24 -11.21
CA SER A 394 11.65 22.40 -10.33
C SER A 394 11.72 23.72 -9.57
N ASP A 395 10.56 24.35 -9.39
CA ASP A 395 10.40 25.60 -8.67
C ASP A 395 9.39 25.41 -7.52
N PHE A 396 9.80 25.88 -6.35
CA PHE A 396 9.10 25.80 -5.06
C PHE A 396 8.91 27.18 -4.45
N HIS A 397 8.96 28.26 -5.27
CA HIS A 397 8.87 29.62 -4.76
C HIS A 397 7.53 29.90 -4.06
N SER A 398 6.45 29.27 -4.53
CA SER A 398 5.16 29.28 -3.84
C SER A 398 5.04 28.05 -2.94
N PRO A 399 4.78 28.21 -1.64
CA PRO A 399 4.63 27.08 -0.71
C PRO A 399 3.43 26.20 -1.05
N ASP A 400 2.41 26.77 -1.69
CA ASP A 400 1.17 26.07 -2.04
C ASP A 400 1.16 25.59 -3.49
N THR A 401 2.13 25.98 -4.32
CA THR A 401 2.14 25.62 -5.75
C THR A 401 3.55 25.32 -6.22
N THR A 402 3.76 24.06 -6.60
CA THR A 402 5.04 23.57 -7.10
C THR A 402 4.89 23.18 -8.55
N TRP A 403 5.88 23.48 -9.37
CA TRP A 403 5.89 23.04 -10.77
C TRP A 403 7.28 22.60 -11.20
N ASN A 404 7.31 21.72 -12.20
CA ASN A 404 8.54 21.25 -12.80
C ASN A 404 8.39 21.09 -14.31
N ILE A 405 9.53 21.15 -14.98
CA ILE A 405 9.67 20.85 -16.40
C ILE A 405 10.89 19.96 -16.55
N SER A 406 10.75 18.91 -17.36
CA SER A 406 11.81 17.96 -17.64
C SER A 406 11.96 17.67 -19.13
N ALA A 407 13.20 17.44 -19.53
CA ALA A 407 13.58 16.94 -20.84
C ALA A 407 14.28 15.59 -20.66
N GLY A 408 13.82 14.59 -21.40
CA GLY A 408 14.30 13.22 -21.34
C GLY A 408 14.87 12.74 -22.67
N HIS A 409 15.86 11.85 -22.58
CA HIS A 409 16.33 11.02 -23.68
C HIS A 409 16.26 9.56 -23.25
N SER A 410 15.49 8.76 -23.97
CA SER A 410 15.33 7.32 -23.72
C SER A 410 15.93 6.54 -24.88
N GLN A 411 16.86 5.65 -24.56
CA GLN A 411 17.44 4.68 -25.48
C GLN A 411 16.88 3.28 -25.17
N TYR A 412 16.51 2.56 -26.23
CA TYR A 412 15.98 1.21 -26.22
C TYR A 412 16.76 0.37 -27.23
N ASP A 413 16.63 -0.96 -27.16
CA ASP A 413 17.25 -1.86 -28.15
C ASP A 413 16.76 -1.58 -29.58
N SER A 414 15.53 -1.08 -29.73
CA SER A 414 14.88 -0.79 -31.01
C SER A 414 15.05 0.65 -31.52
N GLY A 415 15.69 1.54 -30.75
CA GLY A 415 15.88 2.93 -31.15
C GLY A 415 16.04 3.89 -29.98
N SER A 416 15.90 5.19 -30.24
CA SER A 416 15.91 6.22 -29.20
C SER A 416 14.79 7.23 -29.40
N SER A 417 14.43 7.93 -28.34
CA SER A 417 13.39 8.95 -28.36
C SER A 417 13.72 10.05 -27.37
N ASN A 418 13.27 11.26 -27.69
CA ASN A 418 13.34 12.40 -26.78
C ASN A 418 11.94 12.63 -26.21
N SER A 419 11.86 13.03 -24.95
CA SER A 419 10.62 13.42 -24.31
C SER A 419 10.76 14.79 -23.67
N PHE A 420 9.65 15.51 -23.61
CA PHE A 420 9.54 16.78 -22.90
C PHE A 420 8.27 16.72 -22.07
N SER A 421 8.38 17.00 -20.78
CA SER A 421 7.25 16.85 -19.87
C SER A 421 7.24 17.95 -18.83
N GLY A 422 6.09 18.23 -18.24
CA GLY A 422 5.98 19.20 -17.17
C GLY A 422 4.78 18.89 -16.29
N ASN A 423 4.89 19.24 -15.01
CA ASN A 423 3.84 19.06 -14.03
C ASN A 423 3.71 20.31 -13.16
N ILE A 424 2.48 20.61 -12.75
CA ILE A 424 2.15 21.61 -11.75
C ILE A 424 1.18 21.00 -10.75
N GLN A 425 1.43 21.22 -9.47
CA GLN A 425 0.56 20.78 -8.37
C GLN A 425 0.33 21.95 -7.42
N SER A 426 -0.93 22.16 -7.04
CA SER A 426 -1.36 23.25 -6.15
C SER A 426 -2.23 22.72 -5.02
N ARG A 427 -1.89 23.07 -3.78
CA ARG A 427 -2.70 22.79 -2.59
C ARG A 427 -3.57 24.00 -2.29
N LEU A 428 -4.88 23.81 -2.41
CA LEU A 428 -5.88 24.83 -2.17
C LEU A 428 -6.59 24.52 -0.84
N PRO A 429 -7.17 25.51 -0.15
CA PRO A 429 -7.92 25.26 1.10
C PRO A 429 -9.07 24.25 0.96
N TYR A 430 -9.54 24.04 -0.26
CA TYR A 430 -10.69 23.20 -0.61
C TYR A 430 -10.32 21.95 -1.43
N GLY A 431 -9.04 21.68 -1.71
CA GLY A 431 -8.62 20.50 -2.48
C GLY A 431 -7.18 20.56 -3.00
N GLN A 432 -6.75 19.56 -3.76
CA GLN A 432 -5.44 19.54 -4.40
C GLN A 432 -5.59 19.43 -5.91
N ALA A 433 -5.21 20.47 -6.64
CA ALA A 433 -5.23 20.45 -8.11
C ALA A 433 -3.88 20.03 -8.66
N GLY A 434 -3.87 19.31 -9.77
CA GLY A 434 -2.66 19.05 -10.53
C GLY A 434 -2.93 18.97 -12.02
N ALA A 435 -1.91 19.33 -12.80
CA ALA A 435 -1.89 19.16 -14.23
C ALA A 435 -0.50 18.69 -14.67
N ASP A 436 -0.45 17.80 -15.65
CA ASP A 436 0.81 17.39 -16.27
C ASP A 436 0.64 17.20 -17.77
N PHE A 437 1.73 17.33 -18.49
CA PHE A 437 1.79 16.98 -19.89
C PHE A 437 3.08 16.21 -20.17
N THR A 438 3.02 15.30 -21.14
CA THR A 438 4.19 14.64 -21.72
C THR A 438 4.09 14.65 -23.23
N LEU A 439 5.17 15.06 -23.88
CA LEU A 439 5.35 15.09 -25.32
C LEU A 439 6.54 14.20 -25.69
N GLN A 440 6.29 13.15 -26.47
CA GLN A 440 7.34 12.30 -27.04
C GLN A 440 7.19 12.33 -28.56
N PRO A 441 7.97 13.15 -29.28
CA PRO A 441 7.81 13.33 -30.72
C PRO A 441 7.88 12.00 -31.49
N GLY A 442 6.91 11.80 -32.38
CA GLY A 442 6.78 10.57 -33.17
C GLY A 442 6.16 9.37 -32.43
N GLN A 443 5.82 9.50 -31.14
CA GLN A 443 5.18 8.42 -30.38
C GLN A 443 3.82 8.83 -29.79
N TYR A 444 3.79 9.71 -28.78
CA TYR A 444 2.56 10.08 -28.10
C TYR A 444 2.60 11.49 -27.50
N ARG A 445 1.41 11.99 -27.16
CA ARG A 445 1.19 13.21 -26.39
C ARG A 445 0.16 12.91 -25.32
N SER A 446 0.44 13.24 -24.06
CA SER A 446 -0.49 13.06 -22.95
C SER A 446 -0.70 14.38 -22.23
N LEU A 447 -1.94 14.58 -21.76
CA LEU A 447 -2.31 15.63 -20.84
C LEU A 447 -3.08 14.98 -19.69
N GLY A 448 -2.67 15.26 -18.46
CA GLY A 448 -3.31 14.81 -17.24
C GLY A 448 -3.82 15.97 -16.42
N LEU A 449 -5.00 15.79 -15.84
CA LEU A 449 -5.58 16.71 -14.85
C LEU A 449 -6.08 15.89 -13.66
N ASN A 450 -5.86 16.37 -12.45
CA ASN A 450 -6.40 15.80 -11.22
C ASN A 450 -6.87 16.92 -10.26
N TRP A 451 -7.86 16.59 -9.43
CA TRP A 451 -8.46 17.46 -8.42
C TRP A 451 -8.86 16.65 -7.18
#